data_AF-A0A7X6ZGN3-F1
#
_entry.id   AF-A0A7X6ZGN3-F1
#
_cell.length_a   1.000
_cell.length_b   1.000
_cell.length_c   1.000
_cell.angle_alpha   90.00
_cell.angle_beta   90.00
_cell.angle_gamma   90.00
#
_symmetry.space_group_name_H-M   'P 1'
#
loop_
_entity.id
_entity.type
_entity.pdbx_description
1 polymer ?
#
loop_
_entity_poly.entity_id
_entity_poly.type
_entity_poly.pdbx_seq_one_letter_code
_entity_poly.pdbx_strand_id
1 'polypeptide(L)'
;MSWIQALCETYDNYFDGKPLSDAHPLVSVGFIVKQLDICIRILPDGTFHSASILVERSKYPVPSSPAAEGRTGPPLAYPLCDELRYVAGDLSAYSKIDYSPYYAAYDKQLSDWCEARDAPPELIALRFYLKKNTVIAALVGCGLLFLNEEGKVQNTWKDRKTKPVFFTLKKPAEKCIVDFSVLRENTFIPLRHMREVKESWLKYLLSGLSDQQLCYSSGRLEPAIYN
;
A
#
# COMPACT_ATOMS: atom_id res chain seq x y z
N MET A 1 -13.93 35.90 18.20
CA MET A 1 -13.57 34.47 18.13
C MET A 1 -12.17 34.32 18.67
N SER A 2 -12.03 33.73 19.86
CA SER A 2 -10.71 33.39 20.41
C SER A 2 -10.10 32.22 19.63
N TRP A 3 -8.77 32.18 19.52
CA TRP A 3 -8.07 31.06 18.88
C TRP A 3 -8.40 29.71 19.55
N ILE A 4 -8.60 29.70 20.88
CA ILE A 4 -9.04 28.51 21.62
C ILE A 4 -10.43 28.05 21.16
N GLN A 5 -11.35 28.99 20.97
CA GLN A 5 -12.70 28.66 20.52
C GLN A 5 -12.68 28.09 19.09
N ALA A 6 -11.87 28.66 18.19
CA ALA A 6 -11.71 28.11 16.84
C ALA A 6 -11.08 26.70 16.83
N LEU A 7 -10.16 26.41 17.76
CA LEU A 7 -9.59 25.08 17.91
C LEU A 7 -10.61 24.07 18.46
N CYS A 8 -11.38 24.44 19.49
CA CYS A 8 -12.45 23.61 20.02
C CYS A 8 -13.51 23.33 18.95
N GLU A 9 -13.95 24.34 18.21
CA GLU A 9 -14.92 24.15 17.12
C GLU A 9 -14.35 23.29 15.99
N THR A 10 -13.08 23.44 15.64
CA THR A 10 -12.43 22.55 14.66
C THR A 10 -12.42 21.11 15.18
N TYR A 11 -12.04 20.92 16.43
CA TYR A 11 -12.05 19.60 17.05
C TYR A 11 -13.46 18.99 17.08
N ASP A 12 -14.48 19.70 17.56
CA ASP A 12 -15.86 19.18 17.67
C ASP A 12 -16.47 18.85 16.29
N ASN A 13 -16.15 19.65 15.27
CA ASN A 13 -16.64 19.40 13.91
C ASN A 13 -16.00 18.17 13.26
N TYR A 14 -14.80 17.78 13.71
CA TYR A 14 -13.97 16.78 13.04
C TYR A 14 -13.56 15.59 13.92
N PHE A 15 -14.07 15.53 15.16
CA PHE A 15 -13.80 14.47 16.14
C PHE A 15 -14.12 13.06 15.61
N ASP A 16 -15.15 12.93 14.77
CA ASP A 16 -15.54 11.67 14.10
C ASP A 16 -14.79 11.41 12.78
N GLY A 17 -13.73 12.16 12.48
CA GLY A 17 -13.00 12.05 11.21
C GLY A 17 -13.78 12.55 10.00
N LYS A 18 -14.81 13.38 10.21
CA LYS A 18 -15.52 14.05 9.11
C LYS A 18 -14.53 14.92 8.34
N PRO A 19 -14.54 14.91 7.00
CA PRO A 19 -13.63 15.76 6.23
C PRO A 19 -14.03 17.24 6.37
N LEU A 20 -13.04 18.14 6.46
CA LEU A 20 -13.23 19.61 6.36
C LEU A 20 -13.90 20.00 5.04
N SER A 21 -13.59 19.25 3.99
CA SER A 21 -14.26 19.20 2.70
C SER A 21 -13.76 17.98 1.92
N ASP A 22 -14.45 17.59 0.84
CA ASP A 22 -13.99 16.53 -0.07
C ASP A 22 -12.59 16.81 -0.66
N ALA A 23 -12.14 18.08 -0.66
CA ALA A 23 -10.82 18.48 -1.14
C ALA A 23 -9.69 18.23 -0.12
N HIS A 24 -10.00 18.13 1.17
CA HIS A 24 -9.02 17.97 2.26
C HIS A 24 -9.52 16.95 3.30
N PRO A 25 -9.63 15.66 2.93
CA PRO A 25 -9.99 14.63 3.89
C PRO A 25 -8.90 14.52 4.96
N LEU A 26 -9.32 14.52 6.23
CA LEU A 26 -8.43 14.17 7.33
C LEU A 26 -8.00 12.71 7.15
N VAL A 27 -6.70 12.46 7.30
CA VAL A 27 -6.16 11.11 7.21
C VAL A 27 -6.39 10.44 8.56
N SER A 28 -7.16 9.36 8.56
CA SER A 28 -7.42 8.59 9.78
C SER A 28 -6.15 8.00 10.35
N VAL A 29 -6.13 7.80 11.67
CA VAL A 29 -5.07 7.09 12.39
C VAL A 29 -4.76 5.75 11.72
N GLY A 30 -3.46 5.44 11.57
CA GLY A 30 -3.01 4.22 10.90
C GLY A 30 -3.04 4.29 9.37
N PHE A 31 -3.18 5.49 8.79
CA PHE A 31 -3.12 5.72 7.35
C PHE A 31 -2.21 6.90 7.03
N ILE A 32 -1.63 6.87 5.83
CA ILE A 32 -0.92 8.01 5.25
C ILE A 32 -1.34 8.23 3.81
N VAL A 33 -1.01 9.38 3.24
CA VAL A 33 -1.33 9.70 1.86
C VAL A 33 -0.13 9.42 0.96
N LYS A 34 -0.29 8.50 0.00
CA LYS A 34 0.75 8.16 -0.99
C LYS A 34 0.27 8.32 -2.42
N GLN A 35 1.20 8.67 -3.30
CA GLN A 35 1.00 8.57 -4.75
C GLN A 35 1.25 7.12 -5.17
N LEU A 36 0.33 6.55 -5.96
CA LEU A 36 0.40 5.18 -6.45
C LEU A 36 0.86 5.19 -7.92
N ASP A 37 1.60 4.18 -8.35
CA ASP A 37 2.20 4.16 -9.70
C ASP A 37 1.71 2.98 -10.56
N ILE A 38 1.52 1.81 -9.96
CA ILE A 38 1.09 0.59 -10.65
C ILE A 38 -0.15 0.05 -9.93
N CYS A 39 -1.18 -0.30 -10.69
CA CYS A 39 -2.35 -1.00 -10.16
C CYS A 39 -2.38 -2.42 -10.75
N ILE A 40 -2.31 -3.43 -9.88
CA ILE A 40 -2.45 -4.84 -10.22
C ILE A 40 -3.88 -5.26 -9.91
N ARG A 41 -4.52 -5.91 -10.89
CA ARG A 41 -5.87 -6.43 -10.80
C ARG A 41 -5.82 -7.94 -10.68
N ILE A 42 -6.47 -8.46 -9.65
CA ILE A 42 -6.55 -9.90 -9.38
C ILE A 42 -8.00 -10.36 -9.29
N LEU A 43 -8.23 -11.61 -9.62
CA LEU A 43 -9.50 -12.29 -9.43
C LEU A 43 -9.68 -12.72 -7.96
N PRO A 44 -10.91 -13.06 -7.52
CA PRO A 44 -11.18 -13.43 -6.12
C PRO A 44 -10.40 -14.67 -5.62
N ASP A 45 -9.90 -15.50 -6.53
CA ASP A 45 -9.09 -16.68 -6.24
C ASP A 45 -7.58 -16.37 -6.14
N GLY A 46 -7.18 -15.09 -6.26
CA GLY A 46 -5.79 -14.67 -6.29
C GLY A 46 -5.10 -14.94 -7.63
N THR A 47 -5.85 -15.13 -8.72
CA THR A 47 -5.30 -15.21 -10.08
C THR A 47 -5.04 -13.81 -10.64
N PHE A 48 -3.87 -13.62 -11.25
CA PHE A 48 -3.56 -12.37 -11.95
C PHE A 48 -4.52 -12.17 -13.12
N HIS A 49 -5.10 -10.96 -13.22
CA HIS A 49 -5.95 -10.59 -14.35
C HIS A 49 -5.24 -9.61 -15.28
N SER A 50 -4.83 -8.45 -14.75
CA SER A 50 -4.15 -7.42 -15.54
C SER A 50 -3.39 -6.43 -14.66
N ALA A 51 -2.57 -5.58 -15.26
CA ALA A 51 -1.93 -4.47 -14.56
C ALA A 51 -1.95 -3.21 -15.43
N SER A 52 -1.94 -2.05 -14.80
CA SER A 52 -1.89 -0.76 -15.49
C SER A 52 -1.05 0.25 -14.71
N ILE A 53 -0.38 1.14 -15.43
CA ILE A 53 0.29 2.29 -14.82
C ILE A 53 -0.77 3.34 -14.50
N LEU A 54 -0.75 3.87 -13.28
CA LEU A 54 -1.63 4.95 -12.84
C LEU A 54 -1.05 6.28 -13.34
N VAL A 55 -1.72 6.88 -14.33
CA VAL A 55 -1.24 8.10 -15.02
C VAL A 55 -1.49 9.35 -14.18
N GLU A 56 -2.59 9.36 -13.43
CA GLU A 56 -2.90 10.42 -12.49
C GLU A 56 -2.02 10.33 -11.24
N ARG A 57 -1.35 11.44 -10.90
CA ARG A 57 -0.59 11.58 -9.65
C ARG A 57 -1.50 11.83 -8.43
N SER A 58 -2.69 11.27 -8.46
CA SER A 58 -3.64 11.34 -7.37
C SER A 58 -3.03 10.64 -6.17
N LYS A 59 -3.09 11.30 -5.01
CA LYS A 59 -2.63 10.74 -3.76
C LYS A 59 -3.81 10.14 -3.02
N TYR A 60 -3.62 8.95 -2.46
CA TYR A 60 -4.68 8.20 -1.80
C TYR A 60 -4.26 7.87 -0.37
N PRO A 61 -5.21 7.86 0.59
CA PRO A 61 -5.00 7.25 1.88
C PRO A 61 -4.70 5.75 1.73
N VAL A 62 -3.60 5.29 2.32
CA VAL A 62 -3.18 3.89 2.33
C VAL A 62 -2.83 3.48 3.77
N PRO A 63 -3.07 2.21 4.15
CA PRO A 63 -2.65 1.68 5.45
C PRO A 63 -1.18 1.98 5.76
N SER A 64 -0.90 2.30 7.02
CA SER A 64 0.40 2.65 7.53
C SER A 64 0.57 2.19 8.98
N SER A 65 1.82 2.04 9.41
CA SER A 65 2.20 1.86 10.80
C SER A 65 3.33 2.82 11.15
N PRO A 66 3.47 3.24 12.42
CA PRO A 66 4.56 4.12 12.82
C PRO A 66 5.94 3.55 12.50
N ALA A 67 6.11 2.24 12.67
CA ALA A 67 7.34 1.54 12.31
C ALA A 67 7.67 1.65 10.82
N ALA A 68 6.67 1.58 9.93
CA ALA A 68 6.88 1.76 8.50
C ALA A 68 7.20 3.22 8.12
N GLU A 69 6.65 4.19 8.86
CA GLU A 69 6.90 5.63 8.64
C GLU A 69 8.28 6.07 9.13
N GLY A 70 8.67 5.63 10.33
CA GLY A 70 9.95 5.93 10.96
C GLY A 70 11.10 5.05 10.48
N ARG A 71 10.90 4.24 9.42
CA ARG A 71 11.86 3.21 8.98
C ARG A 71 13.25 3.81 8.71
N THR A 72 14.17 3.59 9.66
CA THR A 72 15.58 3.97 9.62
C THR A 72 16.41 2.74 10.02
N GLY A 73 16.55 1.79 9.10
CA GLY A 73 17.27 0.54 9.36
C GLY A 73 16.69 -0.65 8.61
N PRO A 74 16.37 -1.77 9.29
CA PRO A 74 15.92 -3.00 8.63
C PRO A 74 14.65 -2.77 7.80
N PRO A 75 14.38 -3.62 6.79
CA PRO A 75 13.20 -3.47 5.95
C PRO A 75 11.90 -3.51 6.76
N LEU A 76 11.18 -2.39 6.76
CA LEU A 76 9.86 -2.25 7.36
C LEU A 76 8.89 -1.83 6.25
N ALA A 77 7.91 -2.69 6.03
CA ALA A 77 6.99 -2.58 4.92
C ALA A 77 5.72 -1.83 5.32
N TYR A 78 5.14 -1.12 4.36
CA TYR A 78 3.77 -0.66 4.44
C TYR A 78 2.80 -1.84 4.19
N PRO A 79 1.64 -1.92 4.87
CA PRO A 79 0.83 -3.14 4.91
C PRO A 79 0.16 -3.56 3.62
N LEU A 80 -0.20 -2.60 2.76
CA LEU A 80 -1.00 -2.87 1.58
C LEU A 80 -0.32 -2.33 0.33
N CYS A 81 -0.17 -1.00 0.26
CA CYS A 81 0.46 -0.32 -0.85
C CYS A 81 1.89 0.07 -0.51
N ASP A 82 2.86 -0.71 -0.99
CA ASP A 82 4.29 -0.39 -0.86
C ASP A 82 5.02 -0.46 -2.20
N GLU A 83 6.29 -0.08 -2.17
CA GLU A 83 7.18 -0.13 -3.32
C GLU A 83 7.32 -1.55 -3.86
N LEU A 84 7.54 -1.67 -5.18
CA LEU A 84 7.64 -2.95 -5.89
C LEU A 84 8.67 -3.89 -5.25
N ARG A 85 9.77 -3.36 -4.68
CA ARG A 85 10.77 -4.15 -3.93
C ARG A 85 10.26 -4.87 -2.69
N TYR A 86 9.18 -4.40 -2.08
CA TYR A 86 8.55 -5.05 -0.94
C TYR A 86 7.49 -6.06 -1.39
N VAL A 87 6.78 -5.81 -2.49
CA VAL A 87 5.64 -6.66 -2.89
C VAL A 87 6.02 -7.79 -3.85
N ALA A 88 7.09 -7.64 -4.62
CA ALA A 88 7.46 -8.59 -5.67
C ALA A 88 8.55 -9.56 -5.20
N GLY A 89 8.14 -10.76 -4.79
CA GLY A 89 9.05 -11.81 -4.31
C GLY A 89 10.00 -12.38 -5.38
N ASP A 90 9.69 -12.19 -6.66
CA ASP A 90 10.53 -12.57 -7.80
C ASP A 90 11.50 -11.47 -8.26
N LEU A 91 11.46 -10.27 -7.67
CA LEU A 91 12.27 -9.14 -8.15
C LEU A 91 13.78 -9.40 -8.08
N SER A 92 14.27 -10.13 -7.08
CA SER A 92 15.69 -10.47 -6.96
C SER A 92 16.20 -11.25 -8.19
N ALA A 93 15.36 -12.10 -8.80
CA ALA A 93 15.73 -12.83 -10.02
C ALA A 93 15.95 -11.88 -11.20
N TYR A 94 15.18 -10.79 -11.26
CA TYR A 94 15.24 -9.76 -12.30
C TYR A 94 16.07 -8.53 -11.90
N SER A 95 16.84 -8.60 -10.80
CA SER A 95 17.66 -7.49 -10.30
C SER A 95 19.12 -7.91 -10.10
N LYS A 96 20.03 -6.93 -9.99
CA LYS A 96 21.42 -7.14 -9.49
C LYS A 96 21.50 -7.02 -7.96
N ILE A 97 20.45 -6.47 -7.36
CA ILE A 97 20.30 -6.28 -5.92
C ILE A 97 19.35 -7.35 -5.40
N ASP A 98 19.71 -7.96 -4.26
CA ASP A 98 18.82 -8.88 -3.55
C ASP A 98 17.77 -8.09 -2.74
N TYR A 99 16.50 -8.27 -3.10
CA TYR A 99 15.34 -7.69 -2.42
C TYR A 99 14.57 -8.71 -1.56
N SER A 100 15.08 -9.94 -1.42
CA SER A 100 14.40 -10.99 -0.64
C SER A 100 14.10 -10.58 0.80
N PRO A 101 14.99 -9.83 1.52
CA PRO A 101 14.67 -9.34 2.86
C PRO A 101 13.50 -8.35 2.91
N TYR A 102 13.32 -7.55 1.85
CA TYR A 102 12.22 -6.60 1.75
C TYR A 102 10.89 -7.33 1.55
N TYR A 103 10.86 -8.28 0.63
CA TYR A 103 9.69 -9.12 0.41
C TYR A 103 9.34 -9.96 1.65
N ALA A 104 10.32 -10.57 2.31
CA ALA A 104 10.09 -11.35 3.52
C ALA A 104 9.43 -10.51 4.64
N ALA A 105 9.85 -9.25 4.81
CA ALA A 105 9.23 -8.34 5.78
C ALA A 105 7.77 -8.00 5.43
N TYR A 106 7.49 -7.74 4.15
CA TYR A 106 6.14 -7.46 3.67
C TYR A 106 5.23 -8.69 3.78
N ASP A 107 5.69 -9.84 3.30
CA ASP A 107 4.95 -11.11 3.33
C ASP A 107 4.64 -11.57 4.75
N LYS A 108 5.59 -11.41 5.69
CA LYS A 108 5.33 -11.67 7.11
C LYS A 108 4.22 -10.77 7.63
N GLN A 109 4.33 -9.46 7.44
CA GLN A 109 3.34 -8.50 7.92
C GLN A 109 1.95 -8.76 7.32
N LEU A 110 1.87 -9.02 6.01
CA LEU A 110 0.61 -9.32 5.33
C LEU A 110 0.02 -10.66 5.81
N SER A 111 0.88 -11.66 6.08
CA SER A 111 0.46 -12.96 6.62
C SER A 111 -0.17 -12.80 8.00
N ASP A 112 0.51 -12.10 8.90
CA ASP A 112 0.03 -11.84 10.26
C ASP A 112 -1.31 -11.09 10.22
N TRP A 113 -1.46 -10.11 9.31
CA TRP A 113 -2.74 -9.41 9.11
C TRP A 113 -3.83 -10.32 8.53
N CYS A 114 -3.51 -11.21 7.59
CA CYS A 114 -4.47 -12.18 7.04
C CYS A 114 -4.96 -13.21 8.08
N GLU A 115 -4.16 -13.48 9.12
CA GLU A 115 -4.50 -14.40 10.21
C GLU A 115 -5.32 -13.73 11.32
N ALA A 116 -5.48 -12.41 11.28
CA ALA A 116 -6.32 -11.67 12.21
C ALA A 116 -7.80 -12.04 12.03
N ARG A 117 -8.56 -12.02 13.14
CA ARG A 117 -9.97 -12.46 13.21
C ARG A 117 -10.88 -11.84 12.14
N ASP A 118 -10.62 -10.59 11.77
CA ASP A 118 -11.46 -9.79 10.87
C ASP A 118 -10.78 -9.54 9.51
N ALA A 119 -9.86 -10.42 9.08
CA ALA A 119 -9.21 -10.31 7.77
C ALA A 119 -10.23 -10.52 6.64
N PRO A 120 -10.41 -9.55 5.72
CA PRO A 120 -11.35 -9.71 4.62
C PRO A 120 -10.84 -10.72 3.57
N PRO A 121 -11.73 -11.46 2.90
CA PRO A 121 -11.34 -12.50 1.94
C PRO A 121 -10.51 -11.97 0.78
N GLU A 122 -10.67 -10.71 0.39
CA GLU A 122 -9.88 -10.09 -0.67
C GLU A 122 -8.41 -9.89 -0.28
N LEU A 123 -8.12 -9.69 1.01
CA LEU A 123 -6.75 -9.65 1.52
C LEU A 123 -6.09 -11.03 1.43
N ILE A 124 -6.88 -12.08 1.72
CA ILE A 124 -6.43 -13.47 1.57
C ILE A 124 -6.17 -13.79 0.09
N ALA A 125 -7.03 -13.35 -0.82
CA ALA A 125 -6.82 -13.47 -2.27
C ALA A 125 -5.54 -12.76 -2.73
N LEU A 126 -5.26 -11.56 -2.21
CA LEU A 126 -4.01 -10.84 -2.46
C LEU A 126 -2.80 -11.68 -1.98
N ARG A 127 -2.86 -12.21 -0.76
CA ARG A 127 -1.78 -13.07 -0.23
C ARG A 127 -1.56 -14.29 -1.12
N PHE A 128 -2.62 -14.97 -1.56
CA PHE A 128 -2.50 -16.09 -2.50
C PHE A 128 -1.84 -15.70 -3.82
N TYR A 129 -2.19 -14.54 -4.37
CA TYR A 129 -1.52 -14.01 -5.56
C TYR A 129 -0.03 -13.78 -5.32
N LEU A 130 0.33 -13.08 -4.24
CA LEU A 130 1.73 -12.73 -3.96
C LEU A 130 2.60 -13.94 -3.63
N LYS A 131 2.04 -14.97 -2.98
CA LYS A 131 2.74 -16.24 -2.70
C LYS A 131 3.14 -17.01 -3.96
N LYS A 132 2.52 -16.75 -5.10
CA LYS A 132 2.93 -17.35 -6.39
C LYS A 132 4.31 -16.86 -6.84
N ASN A 133 4.80 -15.73 -6.30
CA ASN A 133 6.09 -15.13 -6.67
C ASN A 133 6.24 -14.93 -8.18
N THR A 134 5.25 -14.30 -8.81
CA THR A 134 5.25 -14.03 -10.26
C THR A 134 4.90 -12.57 -10.58
N VAL A 135 5.13 -11.63 -9.66
CA VAL A 135 4.71 -10.24 -9.83
C VAL A 135 5.50 -9.58 -10.97
N ILE A 136 6.83 -9.72 -10.98
CA ILE A 136 7.65 -9.15 -12.07
C ILE A 136 7.40 -9.90 -13.36
N ALA A 137 7.31 -11.23 -13.33
CA ALA A 137 6.99 -12.03 -14.50
C ALA A 137 5.66 -11.59 -15.14
N ALA A 138 4.62 -11.35 -14.34
CA ALA A 138 3.32 -10.86 -14.82
C ALA A 138 3.41 -9.45 -15.40
N LEU A 139 4.13 -8.53 -14.74
CA LEU A 139 4.32 -7.15 -15.22
C LEU A 139 5.13 -7.08 -16.52
N VAL A 140 6.08 -7.99 -16.72
CA VAL A 140 6.79 -8.14 -18.01
C VAL A 140 5.87 -8.74 -19.06
N GLY A 141 5.10 -9.77 -18.70
CA GLY A 141 4.17 -10.44 -19.62
C GLY A 141 3.06 -9.55 -20.17
N CYS A 142 2.61 -8.55 -19.41
CA CYS A 142 1.66 -7.54 -19.87
C CYS A 142 2.31 -6.28 -20.47
N GLY A 143 3.64 -6.25 -20.62
CA GLY A 143 4.38 -5.16 -21.25
C GLY A 143 4.48 -3.88 -20.42
N LEU A 144 4.28 -3.96 -19.10
CA LEU A 144 4.45 -2.84 -18.17
C LEU A 144 5.91 -2.65 -17.74
N LEU A 145 6.66 -3.76 -17.61
CA LEU A 145 8.09 -3.76 -17.36
C LEU A 145 8.84 -4.38 -18.53
N PHE A 146 10.08 -3.96 -18.71
CA PHE A 146 10.95 -4.44 -19.78
C PHE A 146 12.23 -4.97 -19.18
N LEU A 147 12.78 -6.02 -19.79
CA LEU A 147 14.06 -6.60 -19.40
C LEU A 147 15.15 -6.14 -20.37
N ASN A 148 16.36 -5.93 -19.85
CA ASN A 148 17.55 -5.70 -20.66
C ASN A 148 18.12 -7.02 -21.22
N GLU A 149 19.21 -6.95 -21.96
CA GLU A 149 19.90 -8.12 -22.54
C GLU A 149 20.39 -9.13 -21.48
N GLU A 150 20.60 -8.69 -20.23
CA GLU A 150 20.99 -9.54 -19.09
C GLU A 150 19.78 -10.18 -18.38
N GLY A 151 18.55 -9.97 -18.88
CA GLY A 151 17.32 -10.45 -18.25
C GLY A 151 16.93 -9.68 -16.97
N LYS A 152 17.48 -8.48 -16.76
CA LYS A 152 17.23 -7.64 -15.58
C LYS A 152 16.25 -6.51 -15.90
N VAL A 153 15.47 -6.06 -14.92
CA VAL A 153 14.51 -4.95 -15.09
C VAL A 153 15.24 -3.71 -15.61
N GLN A 154 14.82 -3.26 -16.78
CA GLN A 154 15.37 -2.10 -17.45
C GLN A 154 14.67 -0.84 -16.97
N ASN A 155 15.40 -0.01 -16.24
CA ASN A 155 14.93 1.29 -15.74
C ASN A 155 15.36 2.47 -16.62
N THR A 156 16.35 2.27 -17.49
CA THR A 156 16.97 3.34 -18.31
C THR A 156 17.12 2.92 -19.76
N TRP A 157 17.01 3.90 -20.66
CA TRP A 157 17.20 3.74 -22.10
C TRP A 157 18.21 4.77 -22.57
N LYS A 158 19.28 4.32 -23.25
CA LYS A 158 20.32 5.21 -23.78
C LYS A 158 19.82 6.03 -24.97
N ASP A 159 18.97 5.45 -25.81
CA ASP A 159 18.34 6.11 -26.94
C ASP A 159 16.83 6.17 -26.76
N ARG A 160 16.24 7.36 -27.00
CA ARG A 160 14.80 7.59 -26.97
C ARG A 160 14.04 6.70 -27.95
N LYS A 161 14.67 6.27 -29.06
CA LYS A 161 14.07 5.33 -30.03
C LYS A 161 13.88 3.92 -29.48
N THR A 162 14.74 3.49 -28.55
CA THR A 162 14.67 2.16 -27.92
C THR A 162 13.70 2.12 -26.75
N LYS A 163 13.27 3.29 -26.27
CA LYS A 163 12.27 3.37 -25.20
C LYS A 163 10.89 3.01 -25.77
N PRO A 164 10.18 2.02 -25.21
CA PRO A 164 8.83 1.71 -25.64
C PRO A 164 7.93 2.94 -25.53
N VAL A 165 7.14 3.21 -26.56
CA VAL A 165 6.27 4.39 -26.64
C VAL A 165 5.31 4.47 -25.44
N PHE A 166 4.86 3.30 -24.96
CA PHE A 166 3.95 3.16 -23.83
C PHE A 166 4.66 3.10 -22.47
N PHE A 167 5.99 3.19 -22.40
CA PHE A 167 6.70 3.18 -21.13
C PHE A 167 6.54 4.51 -20.38
N THR A 168 5.76 4.50 -19.31
CA THR A 168 5.33 5.70 -18.58
C THR A 168 5.86 5.79 -17.14
N LEU A 169 6.64 4.82 -16.65
CA LEU A 169 7.22 4.91 -15.31
C LEU A 169 8.22 6.08 -15.23
N LYS A 170 8.03 6.93 -14.22
CA LYS A 170 8.84 8.15 -13.99
C LYS A 170 9.95 7.96 -12.96
N LYS A 171 10.00 6.78 -12.33
CA LYS A 171 11.00 6.39 -11.34
C LYS A 171 11.36 4.92 -11.57
N PRO A 172 12.49 4.46 -11.00
CA PRO A 172 12.87 3.06 -11.08
C PRO A 172 11.74 2.13 -10.61
N ALA A 173 11.57 1.01 -11.32
CA ALA A 173 10.48 0.06 -11.09
C ALA A 173 10.42 -0.40 -9.64
N GLU A 174 11.56 -0.69 -9.02
CA GLU A 174 11.66 -1.16 -7.63
C GLU A 174 11.11 -0.16 -6.60
N LYS A 175 11.04 1.13 -6.96
CA LYS A 175 10.51 2.24 -6.12
C LYS A 175 9.07 2.63 -6.48
N CYS A 176 8.46 1.98 -7.47
CA CYS A 176 7.07 2.22 -7.84
C CYS A 176 6.15 1.65 -6.78
N ILE A 177 5.21 2.44 -6.27
CA ILE A 177 4.25 2.00 -5.27
C ILE A 177 3.13 1.26 -5.99
N VAL A 178 2.87 0.04 -5.52
CA VAL A 178 1.91 -0.88 -6.11
C VAL A 178 0.61 -0.82 -5.32
N ASP A 179 -0.48 -0.78 -6.07
CA ASP A 179 -1.85 -0.88 -5.61
C ASP A 179 -2.47 -2.17 -6.11
N PHE A 180 -3.43 -2.70 -5.35
CA PHE A 180 -4.12 -3.94 -5.67
C PHE A 180 -5.62 -3.72 -5.72
N SER A 181 -6.25 -4.24 -6.77
CA SER A 181 -7.70 -4.25 -6.91
C SER A 181 -8.19 -5.68 -7.13
N VAL A 182 -9.29 -6.03 -6.48
CA VAL A 182 -9.92 -7.35 -6.62
C VAL A 182 -11.23 -7.20 -7.37
N LEU A 183 -11.52 -8.15 -8.27
CA LEU A 183 -12.80 -8.20 -8.97
C LEU A 183 -13.90 -8.52 -7.95
N ARG A 184 -14.87 -7.63 -7.80
CA ARG A 184 -16.15 -7.92 -7.12
C ARG A 184 -17.26 -7.78 -8.15
N GLU A 185 -18.09 -8.82 -8.25
CA GLU A 185 -19.18 -8.90 -9.22
C GLU A 185 -18.63 -8.69 -10.65
N ASN A 186 -18.72 -7.47 -11.19
CA ASN A 186 -18.28 -7.12 -12.53
C ASN A 186 -17.34 -5.90 -12.58
N THR A 187 -16.77 -5.48 -11.44
CA THR A 187 -15.87 -4.32 -11.37
C THR A 187 -14.67 -4.57 -10.46
N PHE A 188 -13.52 -4.00 -10.81
CA PHE A 188 -12.33 -4.06 -9.98
C PHE A 188 -12.37 -2.96 -8.93
N ILE A 189 -12.40 -3.37 -7.67
CA ILE A 189 -12.42 -2.45 -6.53
C ILE A 189 -11.04 -2.43 -5.89
N PRO A 190 -10.40 -1.25 -5.75
CA PRO A 190 -9.14 -1.16 -5.03
C PRO A 190 -9.29 -1.53 -3.56
N LEU A 191 -8.40 -2.39 -3.05
CA LEU A 191 -8.42 -2.84 -1.66
C LEU A 191 -8.36 -1.66 -0.69
N ARG A 192 -7.57 -0.64 -1.01
CA ARG A 192 -7.46 0.59 -0.21
C ARG A 192 -8.76 1.39 -0.09
N HIS A 193 -9.74 1.17 -0.97
CA HIS A 193 -11.05 1.83 -0.92
C HIS A 193 -12.09 1.01 -0.16
N MET A 194 -11.86 -0.28 0.06
CA MET A 194 -12.81 -1.16 0.77
C MET A 194 -12.87 -0.78 2.25
N ARG A 195 -14.08 -0.58 2.76
CA ARG A 195 -14.30 -0.23 4.16
C ARG A 195 -13.83 -1.36 5.09
N GLU A 196 -14.10 -2.60 4.69
CA GLU A 196 -13.76 -3.82 5.40
C GLU A 196 -12.24 -3.96 5.58
N VAL A 197 -11.45 -3.63 4.54
CA VAL A 197 -9.99 -3.63 4.59
C VAL A 197 -9.49 -2.55 5.54
N LYS A 198 -10.05 -1.33 5.48
CA LYS A 198 -9.64 -0.23 6.38
C LYS A 198 -9.95 -0.54 7.84
N GLU A 199 -11.14 -1.03 8.13
CA GLU A 199 -11.58 -1.41 9.48
C GLU A 199 -10.75 -2.58 10.02
N SER A 200 -10.49 -3.58 9.18
CA SER A 200 -9.62 -4.71 9.53
C SER A 200 -8.21 -4.26 9.87
N TRP A 201 -7.62 -3.37 9.05
CA TRP A 201 -6.29 -2.82 9.31
C TRP A 201 -6.25 -2.09 10.65
N LEU A 202 -7.21 -1.19 10.90
CA LEU A 202 -7.24 -0.41 12.13
C LEU A 202 -7.33 -1.32 13.37
N LYS A 203 -8.22 -2.32 13.35
CA LYS A 203 -8.33 -3.30 14.44
C LYS A 203 -7.03 -4.08 14.64
N TYR A 204 -6.41 -4.55 13.56
CA TYR A 204 -5.15 -5.28 13.63
C TYR A 204 -4.03 -4.41 14.19
N LEU A 205 -3.86 -3.19 13.68
CA LEU A 205 -2.88 -2.21 14.17
C LEU A 205 -3.07 -1.93 15.67
N LEU A 206 -4.31 -1.64 16.09
CA LEU A 206 -4.61 -1.35 17.50
C LEU A 206 -4.45 -2.58 18.41
N SER A 207 -4.70 -3.79 17.91
CA SER A 207 -4.52 -5.02 18.69
C SER A 207 -3.06 -5.30 19.04
N GLY A 208 -2.12 -4.79 18.25
CA GLY A 208 -0.68 -4.86 18.52
C GLY A 208 -0.19 -3.84 19.54
N LEU A 209 -1.03 -2.89 19.97
CA LEU A 209 -0.67 -1.87 20.94
C LEU A 209 -1.08 -2.31 22.34
N SER A 210 -0.09 -2.51 23.21
CA SER A 210 -0.33 -2.91 24.60
C SER A 210 -0.45 -1.74 25.56
N ASP A 211 0.07 -0.56 25.18
CA ASP A 211 0.07 0.62 26.04
C ASP A 211 -1.25 1.39 25.89
N GLN A 212 -1.91 1.67 27.01
CA GLN A 212 -3.12 2.47 27.07
C GLN A 212 -2.82 3.81 27.73
N GLN A 213 -3.17 4.89 27.06
CA GLN A 213 -2.97 6.25 27.56
C GLN A 213 -4.30 6.99 27.58
N LEU A 214 -4.38 8.03 28.41
CA LEU A 214 -5.56 8.88 28.45
C LEU A 214 -5.67 9.64 27.12
N CYS A 215 -6.71 9.33 26.36
CA CYS A 215 -7.08 10.06 25.18
C CYS A 215 -7.68 11.40 25.65
N TYR A 216 -6.92 12.49 25.53
CA TYR A 216 -7.36 13.83 25.95
C TYR A 216 -8.61 14.32 25.21
N SER A 217 -8.90 13.68 24.08
CA SER A 217 -10.05 13.97 23.23
C SER A 217 -11.31 13.24 23.72
N SER A 218 -11.27 11.92 23.86
CA SER A 218 -12.43 11.12 24.29
C SER A 218 -12.61 11.03 25.81
N GLY A 219 -11.58 11.38 26.59
CA GLY A 219 -11.54 11.21 28.04
C GLY A 219 -11.43 9.75 28.50
N ARG A 220 -11.15 8.82 27.59
CA ARG A 220 -11.04 7.38 27.85
C ARG A 220 -9.59 6.90 27.75
N LEU A 221 -9.29 5.77 28.38
CA LEU A 221 -8.03 5.06 28.13
C LEU A 221 -8.14 4.36 26.77
N GLU A 222 -7.27 4.75 25.84
CA GLU A 222 -7.22 4.20 24.48
C GLU A 222 -5.79 3.76 24.14
N PRO A 223 -5.62 2.82 23.20
CA PRO A 223 -4.29 2.39 22.78
C PRO A 223 -3.45 3.55 22.25
N ALA A 224 -2.22 3.69 22.75
CA ALA A 224 -1.32 4.77 22.38
C ALA A 224 -0.47 4.39 21.15
N ILE A 225 -0.35 5.33 20.21
CA ILE A 225 0.47 5.19 19.01
C ILE A 225 1.64 6.15 19.13
N TYR A 226 2.86 5.59 19.17
CA TYR A 226 4.11 6.34 19.20
C TYR A 226 4.74 6.34 17.81
N ASN A 227 5.29 7.48 17.40
CA ASN A 227 6.08 7.64 16.18
C ASN A 227 7.57 7.38 16.42
#